data_AF-A0A7J2RF04-F1
#
_entry.id   AF-A0A7J2RF04-F1
#
_cell.length_a   1.000
_cell.length_b   1.000
_cell.length_c   1.000
_cell.angle_alpha   90.00
_cell.angle_beta   90.00
_cell.angle_gamma   90.00
#
_symmetry.space_group_name_H-M   'P 1'
#
loop_
_entity.id
_entity.type
_entity.pdbx_description
1 polymer ?
#
loop_
_entity_poly.entity_id
_entity_poly.type
_entity_poly.pdbx_seq_one_letter_code
_entity_poly.pdbx_strand_id
1 'polypeptide(L)'
;MKRILWFLLSLTLVFSLTLQEGNAEWRSFGTDPLNPPAGDMTIEGKLTVDDSDTECLLVRKDADGGDVLTVDCTNSDVELGSGVDLVLAATAKLYLDGKGDTYISEGAANVIHFRVGGNTRLKIANASIQDSTTGSISMKVGSAGTASMTTYGFFGDADTGGYRVAADQYGMATGGVEAQRWIEASRTIETNTTVGEDDAGDLRMVTTAAHVLIVDDVTQFAAGTGSLPTGIVASTNYYVTQVDDANKFNLSTSRGGANVSYTDTGTAFTSYELEITINQYGYVAIGQSAPRVRIVKLTGTSPAVGASGTIAHGLADRTKILSAQVLVAGNNGNPIPPNFTSVGGYEFEFFIDSTNINIYCIAANSANIDGNAVTVLITYEE
;
A
#
# COMPACT_ATOMS: atom_id res chain seq x y z
N MET A 1 43.72 -2.39 -128.79
CA MET A 1 44.24 -3.08 -127.59
C MET A 1 43.61 -2.46 -126.36
N LYS A 2 43.31 -3.33 -125.38
CA LYS A 2 42.66 -3.12 -124.09
C LYS A 2 43.07 -1.84 -123.34
N ARG A 3 42.12 -1.19 -122.67
CA ARG A 3 42.10 -1.08 -121.20
C ARG A 3 40.81 -0.44 -120.68
N ILE A 4 40.02 -1.31 -120.07
CA ILE A 4 38.90 -1.06 -119.16
C ILE A 4 39.44 -0.30 -117.95
N LEU A 5 38.83 0.85 -117.61
CA LEU A 5 39.11 1.61 -116.39
C LEU A 5 37.88 1.48 -115.47
N TRP A 6 38.02 0.70 -114.39
CA TRP A 6 37.01 0.61 -113.34
C TRP A 6 37.07 1.85 -112.47
N PHE A 7 35.96 2.58 -112.37
CA PHE A 7 35.74 3.61 -111.36
C PHE A 7 35.20 2.93 -110.11
N LEU A 8 36.02 2.81 -109.07
CA LEU A 8 35.58 2.37 -107.74
C LEU A 8 35.08 3.61 -106.99
N LEU A 9 33.77 3.85 -107.03
CA LEU A 9 33.13 4.90 -106.23
C LEU A 9 32.92 4.35 -104.81
N SER A 10 33.84 4.63 -103.88
CA SER A 10 33.63 4.31 -102.47
C SER A 10 32.64 5.32 -101.88
N LEU A 11 31.39 4.91 -101.73
CA LEU A 11 30.37 5.68 -101.00
C LEU A 11 30.69 5.59 -99.50
N THR A 12 31.41 6.58 -98.98
CA THR A 12 31.64 6.73 -97.54
C THR A 12 30.39 7.34 -96.92
N LEU A 13 29.49 6.48 -96.43
CA LEU A 13 28.30 6.90 -95.71
C LEU A 13 28.73 7.37 -94.30
N VAL A 14 28.88 8.68 -94.10
CA VAL A 14 29.17 9.26 -92.79
C VAL A 14 27.85 9.43 -92.04
N PHE A 15 27.50 8.49 -91.18
CA PHE A 15 26.49 8.73 -90.15
C PHE A 15 27.12 9.62 -89.07
N SER A 16 26.74 10.90 -89.03
CA SER A 16 26.99 11.73 -87.86
C SER A 16 25.83 11.49 -86.89
N LEU A 17 26.07 10.69 -85.86
CA LEU A 17 25.14 10.56 -84.74
C LEU A 17 25.45 11.70 -83.77
N THR A 18 24.65 12.76 -83.80
CA THR A 18 24.71 13.80 -82.78
C THR A 18 24.00 13.26 -81.54
N LEU A 19 24.76 12.76 -80.56
CA LEU A 19 24.21 12.46 -79.23
C LEU A 19 23.86 13.80 -78.59
N GLN A 20 22.56 14.07 -78.47
CA GLN A 20 22.04 15.24 -77.75
C GLN A 20 22.41 15.06 -76.27
N GLU A 21 23.15 16.00 -75.68
CA GLU A 21 23.71 15.94 -74.31
C GLU A 21 22.66 15.91 -73.17
N GLY A 22 21.40 15.60 -73.47
CA GLY A 22 20.36 15.36 -72.48
C GLY A 22 20.02 13.88 -72.45
N ASN A 23 20.51 13.18 -71.43
CA ASN A 23 20.26 11.77 -71.12
C ASN A 23 21.09 10.78 -71.95
N ALA A 24 22.40 10.72 -71.67
CA ALA A 24 23.16 9.51 -71.95
C ALA A 24 22.64 8.38 -71.03
N GLU A 25 21.61 7.65 -71.48
CA GLU A 25 21.28 6.36 -70.90
C GLU A 25 22.52 5.48 -71.04
N TRP A 26 23.10 5.08 -69.90
CA TRP A 26 24.19 4.11 -69.84
C TRP A 26 23.66 2.72 -70.24
N ARG A 27 23.41 2.54 -71.54
CA ARG A 27 23.23 1.21 -72.11
C ARG A 27 24.61 0.59 -72.19
N SER A 28 24.86 -0.38 -71.33
CA SER A 28 25.98 -1.31 -71.46
C SER A 28 26.06 -1.78 -72.92
N PHE A 29 27.08 -1.33 -73.65
CA PHE A 29 27.39 -1.83 -75.00
C PHE A 29 28.06 -3.20 -74.85
N GLY A 30 27.27 -4.21 -74.49
CA GLY A 30 27.63 -5.60 -74.70
C GLY A 30 27.68 -5.89 -76.20
N THR A 31 28.67 -6.69 -76.64
CA THR A 31 28.90 -7.03 -78.06
C THR A 31 27.82 -7.92 -78.69
N ASP A 32 26.71 -8.17 -78.00
CA ASP A 32 25.56 -8.93 -78.51
C ASP A 32 24.24 -8.25 -78.10
N PRO A 33 23.53 -7.59 -79.02
CA PRO A 33 22.24 -6.96 -78.73
C PRO A 33 21.11 -7.96 -78.41
N LEU A 34 21.36 -9.28 -78.54
CA LEU A 34 20.38 -10.33 -78.28
C LEU A 34 20.62 -11.07 -76.96
N ASN A 35 21.73 -10.81 -76.26
CA ASN A 35 22.05 -11.47 -75.01
C ASN A 35 22.83 -10.52 -74.10
N PRO A 36 22.15 -9.63 -73.34
CA PRO A 36 22.85 -8.74 -72.42
C PRO A 36 23.61 -9.62 -71.42
N PRO A 37 24.94 -9.47 -71.28
CA PRO A 37 25.67 -10.23 -70.28
C PRO A 37 25.05 -9.92 -68.91
N ALA A 38 24.81 -10.95 -68.11
CA ALA A 38 24.47 -10.85 -66.70
C ALA A 38 25.68 -10.34 -65.89
N GLY A 39 26.24 -9.21 -66.34
CA GLY A 39 27.38 -8.56 -65.73
C GLY A 39 26.87 -7.67 -64.60
N ASP A 40 27.39 -7.92 -63.41
CA ASP A 40 27.19 -7.08 -62.26
C ASP A 40 27.60 -5.63 -62.60
N MET A 41 26.75 -4.67 -62.24
CA MET A 41 27.08 -3.26 -62.34
C MET A 41 28.17 -2.94 -61.30
N THR A 42 29.42 -2.91 -61.73
CA THR A 42 30.55 -2.51 -60.88
C THR A 42 30.79 -1.02 -61.05
N ILE A 43 30.61 -0.25 -59.97
CA ILE A 43 30.79 1.21 -60.01
C ILE A 43 32.05 1.56 -59.23
N GLU A 44 33.12 1.80 -59.97
CA GLU A 44 34.42 2.20 -59.41
C GLU A 44 34.49 3.73 -59.30
N GLY A 45 33.79 4.31 -58.32
CA GLY A 45 33.76 5.76 -58.07
C GLY A 45 32.72 6.20 -57.04
N LYS A 46 32.70 7.50 -56.67
CA LYS A 46 31.61 8.08 -55.86
C LYS A 46 30.35 8.16 -56.74
N LEU A 47 29.48 7.17 -56.61
CA LEU A 47 28.12 7.22 -57.12
C LEU A 47 27.25 7.92 -56.09
N THR A 48 26.77 9.11 -56.43
CA THR A 48 25.61 9.67 -55.73
C THR A 48 24.38 9.06 -56.42
N VAL A 49 23.72 8.09 -55.78
CA VAL A 49 22.41 7.57 -56.24
C VAL A 49 21.32 8.49 -55.73
N ASP A 50 21.39 9.75 -56.13
CA ASP A 50 20.40 10.77 -55.81
C ASP A 50 20.76 12.01 -56.62
N ASP A 51 19.80 12.57 -57.34
CA ASP A 51 19.97 13.91 -57.89
C ASP A 51 18.68 14.74 -57.89
N SER A 52 17.67 14.44 -57.04
CA SER A 52 16.61 15.44 -56.66
C SER A 52 15.33 14.92 -55.95
N ASP A 53 15.13 13.63 -55.73
CA ASP A 53 13.86 13.12 -55.14
C ASP A 53 14.01 12.71 -53.66
N THR A 54 12.90 12.62 -52.92
CA THR A 54 12.82 12.40 -51.46
C THR A 54 13.54 11.12 -50.94
N GLU A 55 13.95 10.20 -51.81
CA GLU A 55 14.47 8.87 -51.47
C GLU A 55 15.85 8.60 -52.11
N CYS A 56 16.89 8.31 -51.31
CA CYS A 56 18.28 8.17 -51.81
C CYS A 56 18.75 6.71 -51.97
N LEU A 57 18.07 5.77 -51.32
CA LEU A 57 18.30 4.35 -51.51
C LEU A 57 17.00 3.61 -51.28
N LEU A 58 16.54 2.94 -52.34
CA LEU A 58 15.32 2.17 -52.32
C LEU A 58 15.63 0.74 -52.73
N VAL A 59 15.57 -0.17 -51.76
CA VAL A 59 15.64 -1.61 -52.03
C VAL A 59 14.20 -2.09 -52.19
N ARG A 60 13.76 -2.34 -53.42
CA ARG A 60 12.41 -2.85 -53.70
C ARG A 60 12.40 -4.37 -53.81
N LYS A 61 11.23 -4.97 -53.61
CA LYS A 61 10.97 -6.36 -53.97
C LYS A 61 10.41 -6.43 -55.41
N ASP A 62 10.88 -7.42 -56.18
CA ASP A 62 10.79 -7.44 -57.65
C ASP A 62 9.40 -7.62 -58.32
N ALA A 63 8.25 -7.39 -57.64
CA ALA A 63 6.95 -7.41 -58.33
C ALA A 63 5.73 -6.90 -57.54
N ASP A 64 5.80 -6.69 -56.22
CA ASP A 64 4.62 -6.58 -55.34
C ASP A 64 4.43 -5.22 -54.65
N GLY A 65 5.18 -4.19 -55.07
CA GLY A 65 4.88 -2.78 -54.75
C GLY A 65 5.17 -2.34 -53.30
N GLY A 66 5.97 -3.13 -52.56
CA GLY A 66 6.46 -2.74 -51.23
C GLY A 66 7.97 -2.49 -51.24
N ASP A 67 8.38 -1.40 -50.61
CA ASP A 67 9.78 -1.08 -50.39
C ASP A 67 10.30 -1.86 -49.16
N VAL A 68 11.51 -2.42 -49.25
CA VAL A 68 12.14 -3.25 -48.21
C VAL A 68 12.97 -2.40 -47.25
N LEU A 69 13.64 -1.37 -47.77
CA LEU A 69 14.37 -0.37 -46.99
C LEU A 69 14.31 0.95 -47.75
N THR A 70 13.82 1.99 -47.07
CA THR A 70 13.83 3.37 -47.58
C THR A 70 14.72 4.20 -46.67
N VAL A 71 15.75 4.82 -47.25
CA VAL A 71 16.53 5.85 -46.58
C VAL A 71 16.04 7.20 -47.10
N ASP A 72 15.21 7.86 -46.30
CA ASP A 72 14.77 9.24 -46.56
C ASP A 72 15.96 10.17 -46.29
N CYS A 73 16.27 11.02 -47.26
CA CYS A 73 17.35 12.01 -47.14
C CYS A 73 16.85 13.44 -46.97
N THR A 74 15.54 13.64 -47.02
CA THR A 74 14.86 14.90 -46.69
C THR A 74 14.60 14.98 -45.20
N ASN A 75 14.27 13.84 -44.59
CA ASN A 75 14.14 13.65 -43.15
C ASN A 75 15.40 12.94 -42.59
N SER A 76 15.65 13.02 -41.29
CA SER A 76 16.77 12.31 -40.65
C SER A 76 16.36 10.89 -40.22
N ASP A 77 15.47 10.26 -40.99
CA ASP A 77 14.75 9.05 -40.61
C ASP A 77 15.12 7.89 -41.55
N VAL A 78 15.20 6.68 -40.98
CA VAL A 78 15.33 5.42 -41.74
C VAL A 78 14.11 4.59 -41.40
N GLU A 79 13.33 4.26 -42.42
CA GLU A 79 12.06 3.54 -42.26
C GLU A 79 12.18 2.10 -42.75
N LEU A 80 11.51 1.19 -42.04
CA LEU A 80 11.24 -0.16 -42.52
C LEU A 80 9.86 -0.17 -43.18
N GLY A 81 9.75 -0.81 -44.33
CA GLY A 81 8.48 -0.90 -45.07
C GLY A 81 7.35 -1.51 -44.22
N SER A 82 6.10 -1.20 -44.58
CA SER A 82 4.93 -1.73 -43.86
C SER A 82 4.92 -3.26 -43.85
N GLY A 83 4.71 -3.86 -42.67
CA GLY A 83 4.69 -5.33 -42.51
C GLY A 83 6.08 -5.98 -42.43
N VAL A 84 7.15 -5.19 -42.31
CA VAL A 84 8.51 -5.67 -42.03
C VAL A 84 8.81 -5.51 -40.53
N ASP A 85 9.30 -6.58 -39.91
CA ASP A 85 9.76 -6.57 -38.52
C ASP A 85 11.25 -6.22 -38.43
N LEU A 86 11.64 -5.47 -37.39
CA LEU A 86 13.05 -5.33 -37.01
C LEU A 86 13.48 -6.56 -36.20
N VAL A 87 14.14 -7.52 -36.86
CA VAL A 87 14.72 -8.70 -36.20
C VAL A 87 16.19 -8.47 -35.89
N LEU A 88 16.55 -8.57 -34.62
CA LEU A 88 17.93 -8.55 -34.14
C LEU A 88 18.35 -9.97 -33.79
N ALA A 89 19.59 -10.35 -34.11
CA ALA A 89 20.15 -11.59 -33.60
C ALA A 89 20.20 -11.57 -32.07
N ALA A 90 20.10 -12.74 -31.42
CA ALA A 90 20.20 -12.83 -29.96
C ALA A 90 21.46 -12.08 -29.46
N THR A 91 21.32 -11.32 -28.37
CA THR A 91 22.36 -10.44 -27.79
C THR A 91 22.79 -9.22 -28.61
N ALA A 92 22.31 -9.06 -29.85
CA ALA A 92 22.52 -7.84 -30.60
C ALA A 92 21.77 -6.66 -29.95
N LYS A 93 22.18 -5.45 -30.32
CA LYS A 93 21.84 -4.22 -29.61
C LYS A 93 21.27 -3.19 -30.57
N LEU A 94 20.14 -2.61 -30.18
CA LEU A 94 19.66 -1.35 -30.73
C LEU A 94 20.25 -0.22 -29.90
N TYR A 95 21.33 0.39 -30.40
CA TYR A 95 21.95 1.54 -29.74
C TYR A 95 21.10 2.78 -29.94
N LEU A 96 20.97 3.58 -28.88
CA LEU A 96 20.21 4.84 -28.89
C LEU A 96 21.15 6.06 -28.92
N ASP A 97 22.45 5.80 -29.08
CA ASP A 97 23.54 6.77 -29.12
C ASP A 97 24.62 6.32 -30.13
N GLY A 98 25.80 6.95 -30.10
CA GLY A 98 26.95 6.64 -30.95
C GLY A 98 27.63 5.29 -30.68
N LYS A 99 26.84 4.22 -30.47
CA LYS A 99 27.27 2.86 -30.12
C LYS A 99 27.99 2.78 -28.76
N GLY A 100 27.59 3.64 -27.84
CA GLY A 100 28.11 3.73 -26.49
C GLY A 100 27.50 2.67 -25.58
N ASP A 101 27.12 3.08 -24.38
CA ASP A 101 26.68 2.19 -23.31
C ASP A 101 25.16 2.29 -23.03
N THR A 102 24.43 2.96 -23.94
CA THR A 102 22.98 3.12 -23.91
C THR A 102 22.32 2.38 -25.08
N TYR A 103 21.59 1.30 -24.78
CA TYR A 103 20.98 0.44 -25.80
C TYR A 103 19.86 -0.44 -25.25
N ILE A 104 19.02 -0.95 -26.16
CA ILE A 104 18.04 -2.00 -25.91
C ILE A 104 18.57 -3.32 -26.47
N SER A 105 18.42 -4.43 -25.74
CA SER A 105 18.89 -5.75 -26.18
C SER A 105 18.05 -6.88 -25.60
N GLU A 106 18.02 -8.02 -26.29
CA GLU A 106 17.60 -9.29 -25.70
C GLU A 106 18.76 -9.89 -24.89
N GLY A 107 18.54 -10.09 -23.58
CA GLY A 107 19.56 -10.66 -22.69
C GLY A 107 19.56 -12.19 -22.61
N ALA A 108 18.38 -12.78 -22.82
CA ALA A 108 18.08 -14.21 -22.85
C ALA A 108 16.68 -14.37 -23.46
N ALA A 109 16.28 -15.61 -23.76
CA ALA A 109 14.93 -15.88 -24.26
C ALA A 109 13.86 -15.25 -23.36
N ASN A 110 12.96 -14.45 -23.95
CA ASN A 110 11.87 -13.74 -23.26
C ASN A 110 12.34 -12.68 -22.24
N VAL A 111 13.52 -12.09 -22.44
CA VAL A 111 14.07 -11.04 -21.55
C VAL A 111 14.57 -9.85 -22.36
N ILE A 112 13.96 -8.69 -22.13
CA ILE A 112 14.38 -7.41 -22.69
C ILE A 112 15.14 -6.61 -21.62
N HIS A 113 16.28 -6.04 -21.99
CA HIS A 113 17.04 -5.10 -21.17
C HIS A 113 17.06 -3.72 -21.79
N PHE A 114 16.79 -2.71 -20.97
CA PHE A 114 17.11 -1.31 -21.22
C PHE A 114 18.38 -0.98 -20.46
N ARG A 115 19.45 -0.69 -21.20
CA ARG A 115 20.75 -0.36 -20.63
C ARG A 115 21.06 1.10 -20.81
N VAL A 116 21.55 1.72 -19.75
CA VAL A 116 21.95 3.13 -19.70
C VAL A 116 23.21 3.19 -18.85
N GLY A 117 24.27 3.80 -19.36
CA GLY A 117 25.54 3.87 -18.63
C GLY A 117 26.15 2.48 -18.38
N GLY A 118 25.94 1.53 -19.30
CA GLY A 118 26.43 0.14 -19.21
C GLY A 118 25.65 -0.79 -18.28
N ASN A 119 24.73 -0.24 -17.47
CA ASN A 119 23.97 -0.98 -16.47
C ASN A 119 22.53 -1.26 -16.96
N THR A 120 21.95 -2.40 -16.59
CA THR A 120 20.52 -2.66 -16.83
C THR A 120 19.69 -1.85 -15.84
N ARG A 121 18.89 -0.91 -16.33
CA ARG A 121 18.00 -0.07 -15.51
C ARG A 121 16.55 -0.54 -15.51
N LEU A 122 16.16 -1.23 -16.57
CA LEU A 122 14.87 -1.90 -16.65
C LEU A 122 15.07 -3.25 -17.35
N LYS A 123 14.60 -4.29 -16.69
CA LYS A 123 14.48 -5.64 -17.21
C LYS A 123 13.01 -6.02 -17.24
N ILE A 124 12.53 -6.39 -18.43
CA ILE A 124 11.20 -6.97 -18.62
C ILE A 124 11.41 -8.44 -18.94
N ALA A 125 10.82 -9.31 -18.12
CA ALA A 125 10.88 -10.76 -18.26
C ALA A 125 9.47 -11.35 -18.16
N ASN A 126 9.32 -12.62 -18.54
CA ASN A 126 8.03 -13.32 -18.53
C ASN A 126 7.25 -13.22 -17.20
N ALA A 127 7.96 -13.15 -16.06
CA ALA A 127 7.35 -13.14 -14.73
C ALA A 127 7.66 -11.87 -13.91
N SER A 128 8.40 -10.90 -14.46
CA SER A 128 8.74 -9.69 -13.69
C SER A 128 9.14 -8.48 -14.52
N ILE A 129 8.97 -7.32 -13.89
CA ILE A 129 9.51 -6.02 -14.32
C ILE A 129 10.37 -5.51 -13.17
N GLN A 130 11.67 -5.30 -13.40
CA GLN A 130 12.62 -5.03 -12.31
C GLN A 130 13.88 -4.31 -12.81
N ASP A 131 14.58 -3.62 -11.92
CA ASP A 131 16.02 -3.34 -12.08
C ASP A 131 16.82 -4.59 -11.63
N SER A 132 18.02 -4.77 -12.15
CA SER A 132 18.93 -5.88 -11.79
C SER A 132 19.80 -5.57 -10.57
N THR A 133 19.63 -4.42 -9.92
CA THR A 133 20.39 -3.99 -8.74
C THR A 133 19.66 -4.38 -7.45
N THR A 134 20.32 -5.11 -6.54
CA THR A 134 19.72 -5.55 -5.26
C THR A 134 19.14 -4.37 -4.49
N GLY A 135 17.94 -4.54 -3.93
CA GLY A 135 17.22 -3.48 -3.21
C GLY A 135 16.44 -2.51 -4.11
N SER A 136 16.52 -2.66 -5.44
CA SER A 136 15.71 -1.85 -6.37
C SER A 136 14.31 -2.39 -6.51
N ILE A 137 13.40 -1.60 -7.09
CA ILE A 137 12.00 -2.01 -7.28
C ILE A 137 11.91 -3.27 -8.15
N SER A 138 11.11 -4.24 -7.70
CA SER A 138 10.76 -5.45 -8.42
C SER A 138 9.26 -5.68 -8.37
N MET A 139 8.65 -5.85 -9.54
CA MET A 139 7.25 -6.20 -9.70
C MET A 139 7.13 -7.60 -10.30
N LYS A 140 6.35 -8.49 -9.67
CA LYS A 140 5.99 -9.79 -10.23
C LYS A 140 4.74 -9.65 -11.08
N VAL A 141 4.74 -10.24 -12.27
CA VAL A 141 3.60 -10.19 -13.19
C VAL A 141 2.82 -11.50 -13.09
N GLY A 142 1.49 -11.42 -13.02
CA GLY A 142 0.60 -12.59 -13.07
C GLY A 142 0.42 -13.37 -11.76
N SER A 143 0.89 -12.85 -10.62
CA SER A 143 0.68 -13.47 -9.29
C SER A 143 0.06 -12.49 -8.30
N ALA A 144 -0.91 -12.97 -7.51
CA ALA A 144 -1.44 -12.21 -6.37
C ALA A 144 -0.39 -12.00 -5.27
N GLY A 145 0.67 -12.82 -5.26
CA GLY A 145 1.72 -12.82 -4.25
C GLY A 145 1.29 -13.50 -2.95
N THR A 146 2.25 -13.70 -2.07
CA THR A 146 2.08 -14.19 -0.69
C THR A 146 2.99 -13.38 0.23
N ALA A 147 2.84 -13.52 1.55
CA ALA A 147 3.78 -12.94 2.49
C ALA A 147 5.25 -13.38 2.24
N SER A 148 5.45 -14.63 1.78
CA SER A 148 6.76 -15.18 1.42
C SER A 148 7.23 -14.86 -0.01
N MET A 149 6.35 -14.32 -0.85
CA MET A 149 6.63 -13.98 -2.25
C MET A 149 5.79 -12.77 -2.65
N THR A 150 6.24 -11.58 -2.26
CA THR A 150 5.48 -10.34 -2.49
C THR A 150 5.43 -9.98 -3.98
N THR A 151 4.34 -9.34 -4.40
CA THR A 151 4.15 -8.91 -5.80
C THR A 151 4.94 -7.64 -6.10
N TYR A 152 4.93 -6.69 -5.17
CA TYR A 152 5.66 -5.43 -5.24
C TYR A 152 6.73 -5.46 -4.15
N GLY A 153 7.97 -5.73 -4.51
CA GLY A 153 9.06 -5.87 -3.53
C GLY A 153 10.36 -5.31 -4.05
N PHE A 154 11.44 -5.84 -3.52
CA PHE A 154 12.79 -5.41 -3.89
C PHE A 154 13.54 -6.53 -4.61
N PHE A 155 14.34 -6.20 -5.62
CA PHE A 155 15.15 -7.20 -6.28
C PHE A 155 16.15 -7.80 -5.29
N GLY A 156 16.21 -9.13 -5.23
CA GLY A 156 17.01 -9.87 -4.25
C GLY A 156 16.34 -10.10 -2.90
N ASP A 157 15.15 -9.56 -2.66
CA ASP A 157 14.33 -9.76 -1.46
C ASP A 157 12.90 -10.15 -1.88
N ALA A 158 12.59 -11.45 -1.78
CA ALA A 158 11.30 -11.97 -2.20
C ALA A 158 10.19 -11.76 -1.15
N ASP A 159 10.56 -11.49 0.10
CA ASP A 159 9.69 -11.66 1.26
C ASP A 159 9.42 -10.36 2.03
N THR A 160 9.90 -9.24 1.48
CA THR A 160 9.59 -7.87 1.90
C THR A 160 8.93 -7.07 0.79
N GLY A 161 7.72 -6.57 1.03
CA GLY A 161 6.95 -5.84 0.01
C GLY A 161 5.43 -5.89 0.19
N GLY A 162 4.72 -5.45 -0.85
CA GLY A 162 3.27 -5.45 -0.96
C GLY A 162 2.73 -6.58 -1.84
N TYR A 163 1.56 -7.10 -1.51
CA TYR A 163 0.89 -8.15 -2.29
C TYR A 163 -0.64 -8.07 -2.15
N ARG A 164 -1.35 -8.75 -3.05
CA ARG A 164 -2.81 -8.88 -2.96
C ARG A 164 -3.13 -10.14 -2.16
N VAL A 165 -3.75 -9.98 -1.00
CA VAL A 165 -4.09 -11.12 -0.14
C VAL A 165 -5.30 -11.88 -0.67
N ALA A 166 -6.32 -11.15 -1.11
CA ALA A 166 -7.59 -11.66 -1.64
C ALA A 166 -8.27 -10.58 -2.51
N ALA A 167 -9.52 -10.80 -2.92
CA ALA A 167 -10.34 -9.72 -3.47
C ALA A 167 -10.41 -8.57 -2.46
N ASP A 168 -10.14 -7.35 -2.93
CA ASP A 168 -10.24 -6.12 -2.16
C ASP A 168 -9.42 -6.10 -0.85
N GLN A 169 -8.30 -6.84 -0.86
CA GLN A 169 -7.35 -6.91 0.25
C GLN A 169 -5.90 -6.69 -0.21
N TYR A 170 -5.24 -5.68 0.35
CA TYR A 170 -3.82 -5.41 0.17
C TYR A 170 -3.05 -5.76 1.43
N GLY A 171 -1.96 -6.51 1.28
CA GLY A 171 -1.07 -6.92 2.36
C GLY A 171 0.32 -6.31 2.18
N MET A 172 0.98 -6.02 3.30
CA MET A 172 2.40 -5.72 3.38
C MET A 172 3.09 -6.80 4.21
N ALA A 173 4.21 -7.31 3.74
CA ALA A 173 5.02 -8.32 4.42
C ALA A 173 6.47 -7.85 4.60
N THR A 174 7.11 -8.38 5.64
CA THR A 174 8.53 -8.21 5.94
C THR A 174 9.08 -9.54 6.44
N GLY A 175 10.16 -10.05 5.86
CA GLY A 175 10.77 -11.32 6.29
C GLY A 175 9.83 -12.52 6.19
N GLY A 176 8.93 -12.52 5.20
CA GLY A 176 8.02 -13.64 4.95
C GLY A 176 6.74 -13.66 5.78
N VAL A 177 6.52 -12.65 6.62
CA VAL A 177 5.36 -12.53 7.51
C VAL A 177 4.53 -11.30 7.13
N GLU A 178 3.21 -11.46 7.05
CA GLU A 178 2.29 -10.32 6.85
C GLU A 178 2.34 -9.39 8.06
N ALA A 179 2.84 -8.17 7.84
CA ALA A 179 2.96 -7.14 8.86
C ALA A 179 1.70 -6.27 8.95
N GLN A 180 1.03 -6.03 7.82
CA GLN A 180 -0.19 -5.23 7.77
C GLN A 180 -1.12 -5.67 6.65
N ARG A 181 -2.44 -5.60 6.88
CA ARG A 181 -3.48 -5.85 5.88
C ARG A 181 -4.49 -4.71 5.85
N TRP A 182 -4.80 -4.22 4.66
CA TRP A 182 -5.92 -3.32 4.38
C TRP A 182 -7.01 -4.12 3.66
N ILE A 183 -8.22 -4.11 4.21
CA ILE A 183 -9.42 -4.72 3.62
C ILE A 183 -10.38 -3.57 3.32
N GLU A 184 -11.26 -3.73 2.34
CA GLU A 184 -12.30 -2.76 1.98
C GLU A 184 -13.13 -2.23 3.18
N ALA A 185 -13.19 -3.01 4.27
CA ALA A 185 -13.88 -2.66 5.52
C ALA A 185 -12.98 -2.17 6.67
N SER A 186 -11.65 -2.03 6.50
CA SER A 186 -10.73 -1.75 7.61
C SER A 186 -9.73 -0.62 7.37
N ARG A 187 -10.20 0.62 7.57
CA ARG A 187 -9.66 1.53 8.61
C ARG A 187 -10.48 2.82 8.67
N THR A 188 -11.73 2.73 9.15
CA THR A 188 -12.24 3.86 9.93
C THR A 188 -11.58 3.74 11.29
N ILE A 189 -10.58 4.58 11.50
CA ILE A 189 -10.17 4.96 12.85
C ILE A 189 -11.31 5.89 13.32
N GLU A 190 -12.09 5.44 14.30
CA GLU A 190 -13.34 6.01 14.86
C GLU A 190 -14.66 5.38 14.37
N THR A 191 -15.51 4.96 15.30
CA THR A 191 -16.84 4.39 15.05
C THR A 191 -17.94 5.44 15.05
N ASN A 192 -18.78 5.35 14.03
CA ASN A 192 -20.09 5.98 13.84
C ASN A 192 -20.90 6.25 15.13
N THR A 193 -21.44 7.46 15.25
CA THR A 193 -22.65 7.75 16.05
C THR A 193 -23.48 8.81 15.33
N THR A 194 -24.67 8.44 14.84
CA THR A 194 -25.70 9.37 14.38
C THR A 194 -26.17 10.24 15.54
N VAL A 195 -26.40 11.54 15.32
CA VAL A 195 -26.80 12.48 16.40
C VAL A 195 -28.27 12.38 16.81
N GLY A 196 -29.11 11.64 16.09
CA GLY A 196 -30.51 11.43 16.47
C GLY A 196 -31.17 10.26 15.75
N GLU A 197 -32.23 9.70 16.36
CA GLU A 197 -33.08 8.65 15.78
C GLU A 197 -34.57 9.02 15.95
N ASP A 198 -35.40 8.53 15.03
CA ASP A 198 -36.87 8.57 15.13
C ASP A 198 -37.35 7.33 15.90
N ASP A 199 -37.64 7.49 17.19
CA ASP A 199 -38.21 6.41 18.02
C ASP A 199 -39.74 6.49 17.99
N ALA A 200 -40.33 5.95 16.93
CA ALA A 200 -41.78 5.85 16.76
C ALA A 200 -42.53 7.20 16.82
N GLY A 201 -41.96 8.26 16.24
CA GLY A 201 -42.56 9.59 16.11
C GLY A 201 -42.10 10.61 17.15
N ASP A 202 -41.18 10.23 18.05
CA ASP A 202 -40.51 11.13 18.98
C ASP A 202 -39.01 11.18 18.64
N LEU A 203 -38.59 12.27 18.01
CA LEU A 203 -37.19 12.48 17.64
C LEU A 203 -36.38 12.80 18.90
N ARG A 204 -35.27 12.09 19.12
CA ARG A 204 -34.40 12.28 20.30
C ARG A 204 -32.92 12.22 19.95
N MET A 205 -32.08 12.76 20.83
CA MET A 205 -30.62 12.59 20.74
C MET A 205 -30.25 11.19 21.17
N VAL A 206 -29.51 10.48 20.33
CA VAL A 206 -29.10 9.09 20.59
C VAL A 206 -27.58 8.99 20.53
N THR A 207 -26.99 8.25 21.47
CA THR A 207 -25.58 7.84 21.39
C THR A 207 -25.47 6.35 21.06
N THR A 208 -24.36 5.94 20.42
CA THR A 208 -24.09 4.55 20.06
C THR A 208 -23.96 3.64 21.29
N ALA A 209 -23.58 4.21 22.45
CA ALA A 209 -23.61 3.53 23.74
C ALA A 209 -23.60 4.52 24.91
N ALA A 210 -24.35 4.20 25.97
CA ALA A 210 -24.22 4.63 27.37
C ALA A 210 -23.59 6.01 27.56
N HIS A 211 -24.34 7.09 27.35
CA HIS A 211 -23.80 8.45 27.33
C HIS A 211 -23.30 8.96 28.70
N VAL A 212 -23.72 8.35 29.82
CA VAL A 212 -23.40 8.71 31.22
C VAL A 212 -23.80 10.15 31.65
N LEU A 213 -24.23 10.99 30.71
CA LEU A 213 -24.80 12.31 31.00
C LEU A 213 -25.90 12.26 32.05
N ILE A 214 -25.96 13.28 32.88
CA ILE A 214 -27.03 13.55 33.85
C ILE A 214 -27.73 14.87 33.51
N VAL A 215 -28.91 15.10 34.10
CA VAL A 215 -29.62 16.38 33.98
C VAL A 215 -28.69 17.52 34.42
N ASP A 216 -28.75 18.64 33.70
CA ASP A 216 -27.92 19.84 33.79
C ASP A 216 -26.50 19.76 33.23
N ASP A 217 -26.04 18.60 32.76
CA ASP A 217 -24.77 18.51 32.04
C ASP A 217 -24.77 19.38 30.78
N VAL A 218 -23.62 19.98 30.50
CA VAL A 218 -23.43 20.79 29.29
C VAL A 218 -22.91 19.91 28.18
N THR A 219 -23.60 19.90 27.05
CA THR A 219 -23.19 19.21 25.83
C THR A 219 -23.02 20.24 24.71
N GLN A 220 -22.14 19.94 23.77
CA GLN A 220 -21.91 20.75 22.59
C GLN A 220 -21.73 19.83 21.40
N PHE A 221 -22.29 20.23 20.26
CA PHE A 221 -22.30 19.42 19.05
C PHE A 221 -21.43 20.06 17.98
N ALA A 222 -20.81 19.23 17.14
CA ALA A 222 -20.11 19.62 15.93
C ALA A 222 -20.83 19.00 14.72
N ALA A 223 -20.93 19.74 13.62
CA ALA A 223 -21.61 19.24 12.42
C ALA A 223 -20.72 18.30 11.57
N GLY A 224 -19.40 18.35 11.76
CA GLY A 224 -18.44 17.66 10.88
C GLY A 224 -18.73 18.01 9.41
N THR A 225 -18.90 16.99 8.57
CA THR A 225 -19.31 17.12 7.15
C THR A 225 -20.81 16.87 6.93
N GLY A 226 -21.58 16.55 7.97
CA GLY A 226 -23.02 16.29 7.87
C GLY A 226 -23.87 17.47 8.36
N SER A 227 -25.18 17.28 8.39
CA SER A 227 -26.16 18.24 8.91
C SER A 227 -26.55 17.87 10.34
N LEU A 228 -26.49 18.80 11.30
CA LEU A 228 -27.03 18.55 12.64
C LEU A 228 -28.56 18.40 12.59
N PRO A 229 -29.18 17.68 13.55
CA PRO A 229 -30.63 17.67 13.70
C PRO A 229 -31.19 19.10 13.73
N THR A 230 -32.32 19.33 13.07
CA THR A 230 -32.99 20.65 13.12
C THR A 230 -33.16 21.11 14.58
N GLY A 231 -32.76 22.35 14.88
CA GLY A 231 -32.77 22.91 16.24
C GLY A 231 -31.42 22.82 16.99
N ILE A 232 -30.48 21.99 16.50
CA ILE A 232 -29.10 21.93 17.01
C ILE A 232 -28.16 22.74 16.12
N VAL A 233 -27.42 23.65 16.75
CA VAL A 233 -26.43 24.51 16.12
C VAL A 233 -25.05 24.10 16.62
N ALA A 234 -24.10 23.96 15.68
CA ALA A 234 -22.73 23.60 16.03
C ALA A 234 -22.13 24.62 17.00
N SER A 235 -21.25 24.14 17.89
CA SER A 235 -20.53 24.98 18.86
C SER A 235 -21.42 25.80 19.80
N THR A 236 -22.69 25.41 19.94
CA THR A 236 -23.62 25.97 20.91
C THR A 236 -23.70 25.06 22.13
N ASN A 237 -23.71 25.65 23.33
CA ASN A 237 -23.88 24.90 24.57
C ASN A 237 -25.36 24.56 24.78
N TYR A 238 -25.63 23.29 25.00
CA TYR A 238 -26.93 22.76 25.36
C TYR A 238 -26.86 22.12 26.75
N TYR A 239 -27.98 22.10 27.45
CA TYR A 239 -28.12 21.53 28.78
C TYR A 239 -29.00 20.30 28.71
N VAL A 240 -28.56 19.19 29.29
CA VAL A 240 -29.37 17.97 29.37
C VAL A 240 -30.56 18.24 30.30
N THR A 241 -31.78 18.06 29.81
CA THR A 241 -33.01 18.29 30.59
C THR A 241 -33.60 17.01 31.13
N GLN A 242 -33.38 15.89 30.44
CA GLN A 242 -33.90 14.58 30.79
C GLN A 242 -32.99 13.51 30.20
N VAL A 243 -32.82 12.42 30.94
CA VAL A 243 -32.15 11.19 30.50
C VAL A 243 -33.22 10.10 30.52
N ASP A 244 -33.56 9.58 29.34
CA ASP A 244 -34.66 8.62 29.18
C ASP A 244 -34.19 7.18 29.38
N ASP A 245 -33.02 6.87 28.82
CA ASP A 245 -32.33 5.60 29.02
C ASP A 245 -30.81 5.78 28.87
N ALA A 246 -30.06 4.68 28.77
CA ALA A 246 -28.61 4.75 28.65
C ALA A 246 -28.12 5.47 27.38
N ASN A 247 -28.94 5.53 26.33
CA ASN A 247 -28.56 6.01 25.02
C ASN A 247 -29.35 7.24 24.59
N LYS A 248 -30.48 7.56 25.25
CA LYS A 248 -31.41 8.63 24.85
C LYS A 248 -31.52 9.73 25.91
N PHE A 249 -31.39 10.97 25.47
CA PHE A 249 -31.54 12.17 26.31
C PHE A 249 -32.15 13.35 25.55
N ASN A 250 -32.64 14.33 26.32
CA ASN A 250 -33.19 15.58 25.81
C ASN A 250 -32.31 16.78 26.18
N LEU A 251 -32.40 17.84 25.38
CA LEU A 251 -31.58 19.04 25.50
C LEU A 251 -32.41 20.31 25.55
N SER A 252 -31.85 21.37 26.12
CA SER A 252 -32.37 22.74 26.11
C SER A 252 -31.24 23.74 25.86
N THR A 253 -31.55 24.90 25.29
CA THR A 253 -30.59 26.03 25.14
C THR A 253 -30.32 26.78 26.45
N SER A 254 -31.08 26.47 27.51
CA SER A 254 -30.88 27.03 28.86
C SER A 254 -31.09 25.96 29.93
N ARG A 255 -30.38 26.09 31.05
CA ARG A 255 -30.51 25.19 32.21
C ARG A 255 -31.96 25.10 32.69
N GLY A 256 -32.50 23.88 32.82
CA GLY A 256 -33.91 23.63 33.18
C GLY A 256 -34.96 24.18 32.21
N GLY A 257 -34.57 24.57 30.99
CA GLY A 257 -35.46 25.13 29.98
C GLY A 257 -36.29 24.08 29.25
N ALA A 258 -37.12 24.54 28.29
CA ALA A 258 -37.91 23.66 27.45
C ALA A 258 -37.02 22.86 26.48
N ASN A 259 -37.43 21.62 26.18
CA ASN A 259 -36.70 20.75 25.27
C ASN A 259 -36.61 21.37 23.87
N VAL A 260 -35.44 21.26 23.23
CA VAL A 260 -35.24 21.57 21.82
C VAL A 260 -36.06 20.58 21.01
N SER A 261 -36.91 21.08 20.11
CA SER A 261 -37.65 20.22 19.18
C SER A 261 -36.77 19.87 17.99
N TYR A 262 -36.70 18.59 17.66
CA TYR A 262 -36.05 18.08 16.46
C TYR A 262 -37.13 17.71 15.43
N THR A 263 -36.91 18.04 14.15
CA THR A 263 -37.82 17.65 13.05
C THR A 263 -37.15 16.78 12.00
N ASP A 264 -35.86 16.49 12.18
CA ASP A 264 -35.09 15.50 11.43
C ASP A 264 -33.99 14.93 12.34
N THR A 265 -33.41 13.80 11.94
CA THR A 265 -32.35 13.10 12.66
C THR A 265 -30.96 13.66 12.38
N GLY A 266 -30.82 14.64 11.47
CA GLY A 266 -29.55 15.05 10.91
C GLY A 266 -28.77 13.91 10.22
N THR A 267 -27.56 14.25 9.77
CA THR A 267 -26.52 13.35 9.24
C THR A 267 -25.13 13.65 9.81
N ALA A 268 -25.01 14.67 10.68
CA ALA A 268 -23.76 15.05 11.32
C ALA A 268 -23.25 13.95 12.26
N PHE A 269 -21.95 14.00 12.54
CA PHE A 269 -21.26 13.13 13.49
C PHE A 269 -20.55 14.01 14.51
N THR A 270 -20.70 13.70 15.80
CA THR A 270 -19.83 14.27 16.83
C THR A 270 -18.78 13.24 17.20
N SER A 271 -17.60 13.28 16.57
CA SER A 271 -16.46 12.56 17.10
C SER A 271 -15.70 13.43 18.11
N TYR A 272 -15.46 12.88 19.29
CA TYR A 272 -14.36 13.30 20.15
C TYR A 272 -13.70 12.03 20.72
N GLU A 273 -12.42 11.86 20.37
CA GLU A 273 -11.46 10.81 20.76
C GLU A 273 -11.61 9.40 20.15
N LEU A 274 -11.06 9.24 18.95
CA LEU A 274 -10.05 8.27 18.55
C LEU A 274 -9.58 7.24 19.62
N GLU A 275 -10.40 6.21 19.88
CA GLU A 275 -9.95 5.01 20.59
C GLU A 275 -9.14 4.10 19.64
N ILE A 276 -7.82 4.07 19.84
CA ILE A 276 -6.95 3.08 19.18
C ILE A 276 -7.00 1.80 20.02
N THR A 277 -7.85 0.84 19.64
CA THR A 277 -7.79 -0.52 20.17
C THR A 277 -6.61 -1.27 19.53
N ILE A 278 -5.46 -1.27 20.20
CA ILE A 278 -4.35 -2.18 19.85
C ILE A 278 -4.68 -3.55 20.43
N ASN A 279 -5.15 -4.48 19.60
CA ASN A 279 -5.29 -5.89 19.99
C ASN A 279 -3.90 -6.52 20.15
N GLN A 280 -3.25 -6.26 21.28
CA GLN A 280 -1.95 -6.82 21.59
C GLN A 280 -2.12 -8.16 22.31
N TYR A 281 -1.66 -9.25 21.70
CA TYR A 281 -1.56 -10.56 22.33
C TYR A 281 -0.31 -10.62 23.25
N GLY A 282 -0.18 -9.65 24.17
CA GLY A 282 1.01 -9.46 25.01
C GLY A 282 0.94 -8.21 25.89
N TYR A 283 2.08 -7.81 26.44
CA TYR A 283 2.23 -6.66 27.33
C TYR A 283 2.37 -5.36 26.53
N VAL A 284 1.76 -4.28 27.03
CA VAL A 284 2.01 -2.93 26.51
C VAL A 284 3.27 -2.40 27.21
N ALA A 285 4.37 -2.26 26.47
CA ALA A 285 5.53 -1.53 26.94
C ALA A 285 5.40 -0.06 26.53
N ILE A 286 5.18 0.84 27.50
CA ILE A 286 5.21 2.28 27.24
C ILE A 286 6.66 2.76 27.38
N GLY A 287 7.45 2.53 26.33
CA GLY A 287 8.87 2.89 26.25
C GLY A 287 9.82 1.70 26.17
N GLN A 288 10.94 1.86 25.46
CA GLN A 288 11.90 0.77 25.15
C GLN A 288 12.65 0.22 26.38
N SER A 289 12.74 1.00 27.45
CA SER A 289 13.39 0.62 28.72
C SER A 289 12.39 0.52 29.88
N ALA A 290 11.09 0.66 29.61
CA ALA A 290 10.08 0.52 30.64
C ALA A 290 9.91 -0.97 31.02
N PRO A 291 9.81 -1.29 32.33
CA PRO A 291 9.55 -2.65 32.74
C PRO A 291 8.20 -3.12 32.19
N ARG A 292 8.11 -4.41 31.84
CA ARG A 292 6.87 -5.04 31.39
C ARG A 292 5.97 -5.22 32.60
N VAL A 293 4.87 -4.47 32.67
CA VAL A 293 3.96 -4.53 33.82
C VAL A 293 2.74 -5.39 33.49
N ARG A 294 2.35 -6.25 34.44
CA ARG A 294 1.12 -7.05 34.40
C ARG A 294 0.33 -6.89 35.68
N ILE A 295 -1.00 -6.98 35.55
CA ILE A 295 -1.93 -6.94 36.68
C ILE A 295 -2.61 -8.31 36.80
N VAL A 296 -2.65 -8.87 38.01
CA VAL A 296 -3.42 -10.09 38.32
C VAL A 296 -4.42 -9.82 39.43
N LYS A 297 -5.67 -10.24 39.22
CA LYS A 297 -6.72 -10.26 40.24
C LYS A 297 -6.77 -11.64 40.87
N LEU A 298 -6.67 -11.70 42.19
CA LEU A 298 -6.85 -12.92 42.97
C LEU A 298 -8.08 -12.78 43.86
N THR A 299 -8.67 -13.92 44.20
CA THR A 299 -9.84 -13.99 45.08
C THR A 299 -9.61 -15.02 46.17
N GLY A 300 -10.16 -14.77 47.35
CA GLY A 300 -10.13 -15.72 48.46
C GLY A 300 -11.18 -15.40 49.51
N THR A 301 -10.98 -15.92 50.70
CA THR A 301 -11.86 -15.72 51.85
C THR A 301 -11.02 -15.26 53.03
N SER A 302 -11.50 -14.28 53.79
CA SER A 302 -10.83 -13.82 55.00
C SER A 302 -10.90 -14.92 56.06
N PRO A 303 -9.88 -15.02 56.93
CA PRO A 303 -9.91 -15.97 58.03
C PRO A 303 -10.93 -15.54 59.10
N ALA A 304 -11.19 -16.45 60.04
CA ALA A 304 -11.98 -16.17 61.22
C ALA A 304 -11.40 -15.00 62.05
N VAL A 305 -12.23 -14.36 62.88
CA VAL A 305 -11.74 -13.31 63.81
C VAL A 305 -10.56 -13.83 64.64
N GLY A 306 -9.44 -13.10 64.65
CA GLY A 306 -8.22 -13.46 65.36
C GLY A 306 -7.35 -14.52 64.68
N ALA A 307 -7.73 -14.99 63.49
CA ALA A 307 -6.99 -15.99 62.71
C ALA A 307 -6.29 -15.38 61.48
N SER A 308 -5.40 -16.17 60.90
CA SER A 308 -4.69 -15.85 59.64
C SER A 308 -5.11 -16.80 58.51
N GLY A 309 -5.20 -16.29 57.29
CA GLY A 309 -5.46 -17.05 56.06
C GLY A 309 -4.49 -16.65 54.96
N THR A 310 -4.38 -17.48 53.92
CA THR A 310 -3.45 -17.25 52.79
C THR A 310 -4.12 -17.33 51.44
N ILE A 311 -3.65 -16.51 50.49
CA ILE A 311 -4.00 -16.56 49.07
C ILE A 311 -2.71 -16.63 48.28
N ALA A 312 -2.51 -17.71 47.52
CA ALA A 312 -1.30 -17.87 46.70
C ALA A 312 -1.25 -16.78 45.60
N HIS A 313 -0.15 -16.04 45.51
CA HIS A 313 -0.02 -14.99 44.48
C HIS A 313 0.42 -15.52 43.12
N GLY A 314 0.89 -16.77 43.05
CA GLY A 314 1.20 -17.45 41.79
C GLY A 314 2.42 -16.92 41.03
N LEU A 315 3.25 -16.08 41.66
CA LEU A 315 4.48 -15.55 41.06
C LEU A 315 5.67 -16.33 41.58
N ALA A 316 6.61 -16.68 40.69
CA ALA A 316 7.81 -17.41 41.06
C ALA A 316 8.81 -16.57 41.87
N ASP A 317 8.76 -15.25 41.74
CA ASP A 317 9.62 -14.29 42.44
C ASP A 317 8.80 -13.12 42.98
N ARG A 318 8.79 -12.96 44.31
CA ARG A 318 8.09 -11.87 45.01
C ARG A 318 8.68 -10.50 44.68
N THR A 319 9.96 -10.40 44.33
CA THR A 319 10.63 -9.11 44.08
C THR A 319 10.07 -8.39 42.86
N LYS A 320 9.38 -9.12 41.98
CA LYS A 320 8.66 -8.57 40.83
C LYS A 320 7.36 -7.87 41.20
N ILE A 321 6.83 -8.07 42.41
CA ILE A 321 5.61 -7.38 42.84
C ILE A 321 5.92 -5.91 43.12
N LEU A 322 5.33 -5.03 42.32
CA LEU A 322 5.47 -3.57 42.44
C LEU A 322 4.49 -3.02 43.49
N SER A 323 3.26 -3.53 43.49
CA SER A 323 2.22 -3.13 44.44
C SER A 323 1.15 -4.20 44.59
N ALA A 324 0.49 -4.24 45.74
CA ALA A 324 -0.74 -5.00 45.92
C ALA A 324 -1.80 -4.19 46.68
N GLN A 325 -3.04 -4.31 46.25
CA GLN A 325 -4.21 -3.81 46.96
C GLN A 325 -5.03 -5.00 47.45
N VAL A 326 -5.27 -5.09 48.76
CA VAL A 326 -6.10 -6.13 49.38
C VAL A 326 -7.35 -5.49 49.94
N LEU A 327 -8.51 -6.03 49.59
CA LEU A 327 -9.81 -5.58 50.07
C LEU A 327 -10.59 -6.78 50.59
N VAL A 328 -11.17 -6.67 51.78
CA VAL A 328 -12.08 -7.68 52.35
C VAL A 328 -13.49 -7.12 52.32
N ALA A 329 -14.48 -7.90 51.87
CA ALA A 329 -15.87 -7.47 51.90
C ALA A 329 -16.38 -7.41 53.35
N GLY A 330 -17.02 -6.30 53.72
CA GLY A 330 -17.83 -6.23 54.92
C GLY A 330 -19.11 -7.05 54.79
N ASN A 331 -19.78 -7.36 55.90
CA ASN A 331 -21.12 -7.98 55.89
C ASN A 331 -22.16 -7.15 55.14
N ASN A 332 -21.92 -5.84 55.02
CA ASN A 332 -22.70 -4.90 54.21
C ASN A 332 -22.27 -4.84 52.74
N GLY A 333 -21.29 -5.65 52.32
CA GLY A 333 -20.74 -5.69 50.97
C GLY A 333 -19.67 -4.64 50.67
N ASN A 334 -19.35 -3.73 51.60
CA ASN A 334 -18.39 -2.66 51.35
C ASN A 334 -16.95 -3.22 51.26
N PRO A 335 -16.11 -2.75 50.32
CA PRO A 335 -14.70 -3.12 50.27
C PRO A 335 -13.94 -2.42 51.39
N ILE A 336 -13.43 -3.20 52.33
CA ILE A 336 -12.71 -2.70 53.49
C ILE A 336 -11.20 -2.74 53.17
N PRO A 337 -10.49 -1.60 53.27
CA PRO A 337 -9.04 -1.58 53.14
C PRO A 337 -8.36 -2.08 54.43
N PRO A 338 -7.09 -2.51 54.36
CA PRO A 338 -6.34 -2.89 55.55
C PRO A 338 -6.20 -1.69 56.50
N ASN A 339 -6.04 -1.97 57.79
CA ASN A 339 -5.89 -0.96 58.86
C ASN A 339 -7.08 0.01 58.98
N PHE A 340 -8.30 -0.42 58.63
CA PHE A 340 -9.50 0.39 58.79
C PHE A 340 -9.98 0.41 60.25
N THR A 341 -9.56 1.43 61.00
CA THR A 341 -9.81 1.56 62.45
C THR A 341 -10.95 2.53 62.81
N SER A 342 -11.51 3.24 61.83
CA SER A 342 -12.55 4.25 62.09
C SER A 342 -13.88 3.66 62.60
N VAL A 343 -14.14 2.38 62.32
CA VAL A 343 -15.31 1.64 62.78
C VAL A 343 -14.86 0.26 63.29
N GLY A 344 -15.29 -0.09 64.49
CA GLY A 344 -14.99 -1.41 65.05
C GLY A 344 -15.59 -2.56 64.22
N GLY A 345 -14.89 -3.69 64.21
CA GLY A 345 -15.30 -4.94 63.55
C GLY A 345 -14.79 -5.12 62.12
N TYR A 346 -13.99 -4.20 61.59
CA TYR A 346 -13.51 -4.18 60.20
C TYR A 346 -11.99 -4.20 60.04
N GLU A 347 -11.24 -4.36 61.12
CA GLU A 347 -9.78 -4.25 61.10
C GLU A 347 -9.13 -5.55 60.62
N PHE A 348 -8.22 -5.45 59.66
CA PHE A 348 -7.34 -6.54 59.26
C PHE A 348 -6.02 -5.98 58.75
N GLU A 349 -5.01 -6.83 58.75
CA GLU A 349 -3.68 -6.57 58.18
C GLU A 349 -3.39 -7.56 57.07
N PHE A 350 -2.42 -7.22 56.22
CA PHE A 350 -1.88 -8.18 55.26
C PHE A 350 -0.38 -7.98 55.06
N PHE A 351 0.30 -9.05 54.65
CA PHE A 351 1.67 -8.98 54.16
C PHE A 351 1.87 -10.02 53.05
N ILE A 352 2.88 -9.80 52.21
CA ILE A 352 3.20 -10.68 51.09
C ILE A 352 4.52 -11.37 51.36
N ASP A 353 4.51 -12.70 51.42
CA ASP A 353 5.72 -13.52 51.51
C ASP A 353 6.18 -14.01 50.13
N SER A 354 7.08 -14.99 50.06
CA SER A 354 7.62 -15.51 48.79
C SER A 354 6.61 -16.21 47.89
N THR A 355 5.45 -16.59 48.42
CA THR A 355 4.47 -17.46 47.76
C THR A 355 3.01 -17.01 47.93
N ASN A 356 2.70 -16.32 49.03
CA ASN A 356 1.34 -16.03 49.46
C ASN A 356 1.16 -14.57 49.89
N ILE A 357 -0.09 -14.15 49.80
CA ILE A 357 -0.63 -13.00 50.50
C ILE A 357 -1.26 -13.54 51.78
N ASN A 358 -0.70 -13.12 52.91
CA ASN A 358 -1.18 -13.47 54.23
C ASN A 358 -2.15 -12.38 54.68
N ILE A 359 -3.32 -12.80 55.17
CA ILE A 359 -4.37 -11.91 55.68
C ILE A 359 -4.58 -12.26 57.13
N TYR A 360 -4.56 -11.25 58.00
CA TYR A 360 -4.74 -11.42 59.43
C TYR A 360 -5.92 -10.59 59.92
N CYS A 361 -6.97 -11.28 60.39
CA CYS A 361 -8.12 -10.65 61.03
C CYS A 361 -7.79 -10.38 62.50
N ILE A 362 -7.84 -9.12 62.92
CA ILE A 362 -7.56 -8.68 64.30
C ILE A 362 -8.58 -9.27 65.29
N ALA A 363 -8.05 -9.87 66.36
CA ALA A 363 -8.87 -10.43 67.44
C ALA A 363 -9.80 -9.35 68.02
N ALA A 364 -11.07 -9.72 68.22
CA ALA A 364 -12.14 -8.83 68.70
C ALA A 364 -12.49 -7.61 67.81
N ASN A 365 -11.82 -7.41 66.66
CA ASN A 365 -12.05 -6.24 65.80
C ASN A 365 -12.28 -6.56 64.31
N SER A 366 -12.63 -7.80 63.96
CA SER A 366 -12.89 -8.23 62.57
C SER A 366 -14.23 -8.95 62.35
N ALA A 367 -15.16 -8.87 63.32
CA ALA A 367 -16.41 -9.64 63.26
C ALA A 367 -17.29 -9.32 62.03
N ASN A 368 -17.15 -8.14 61.43
CA ASN A 368 -17.91 -7.73 60.26
C ASN A 368 -17.25 -8.13 58.93
N ILE A 369 -16.09 -8.77 58.98
CA ILE A 369 -15.32 -9.25 57.82
C ILE A 369 -14.90 -10.71 57.96
N ASP A 370 -15.38 -11.45 58.97
CA ASP A 370 -15.08 -12.86 59.19
C ASP A 370 -15.69 -13.75 58.10
N GLY A 371 -14.86 -14.53 57.41
CA GLY A 371 -15.32 -15.48 56.39
C GLY A 371 -15.83 -14.83 55.11
N ASN A 372 -15.60 -13.54 54.93
CA ASN A 372 -16.05 -12.78 53.77
C ASN A 372 -15.07 -12.84 52.60
N ALA A 373 -15.54 -12.44 51.42
CA ALA A 373 -14.73 -12.47 50.20
C ALA A 373 -13.56 -11.48 50.27
N VAL A 374 -12.40 -11.93 49.79
CA VAL A 374 -11.20 -11.10 49.59
C VAL A 374 -10.98 -10.90 48.11
N THR A 375 -10.69 -9.66 47.72
CA THR A 375 -10.14 -9.33 46.40
C THR A 375 -8.73 -8.78 46.57
N VAL A 376 -7.80 -9.32 45.80
CA VAL A 376 -6.43 -8.79 45.69
C VAL A 376 -6.18 -8.36 44.26
N LEU A 377 -5.64 -7.17 44.07
CA LEU A 377 -5.05 -6.75 42.80
C LEU A 377 -3.53 -6.60 42.98
N ILE A 378 -2.74 -7.37 42.22
CA ILE A 378 -1.28 -7.29 42.22
C ILE A 378 -0.81 -6.69 40.89
N THR A 379 0.05 -5.69 40.97
CA THR A 379 0.81 -5.15 39.83
C THR A 379 2.25 -5.66 39.93
N TYR A 380 2.76 -6.31 38.89
CA TYR A 380 4.08 -6.93 38.92
C TYR A 380 4.84 -6.82 37.58
N GLU A 381 6.17 -6.92 37.65
CA GLU A 381 7.06 -6.99 36.48
C GLU A 381 7.09 -8.42 35.91
N GLU A 382 6.81 -8.59 34.62
CA GLU A 382 6.80 -9.90 33.95
C GLU A 382 8.16 -10.31 33.36
#